data_AF-A0A232FKS8-F1
#
_entry.id   AF-A0A232FKS8-F1
#
_cell.length_a   1.000
_cell.length_b   1.000
_cell.length_c   1.000
_cell.angle_alpha   90.00
_cell.angle_beta   90.00
_cell.angle_gamma   90.00
#
_symmetry.space_group_name_H-M   'P 1'
#
loop_
_entity.id
_entity.type
_entity.pdbx_description
1 polymer ?
#
loop_
_entity_poly.entity_id
_entity_poly.type
_entity_poly.pdbx_seq_one_letter_code
_entity_poly.pdbx_strand_id
1 'polypeptide(L)'
;MHDETAIRRSLIVANVNNATKDTLRKTATDEFLFGSKLSENLKAAKLIEQSAGELKVPKSSSTKSTKNFKPPLSTHNKQGQTGGVERGEIFNNSTCKPQTGITEVRSPEIAQQWLQVFLQEELLPEETLSLSAD
;
A
#
# COMPACT_ATOMS: atom_id res chain seq x y z
N MET A 1 -0.41 6.45 -27.20
CA MET A 1 0.67 6.80 -26.25
C MET A 1 0.32 6.63 -24.78
N HIS A 2 -0.96 6.64 -24.37
CA HIS A 2 -1.31 6.42 -22.95
C HIS A 2 -0.99 5.01 -22.43
N ASP A 3 -1.12 3.98 -23.28
CA ASP A 3 -0.97 2.58 -22.85
C ASP A 3 0.46 2.21 -22.46
N GLU A 4 1.46 2.62 -23.25
CA GLU A 4 2.86 2.36 -22.95
C GLU A 4 3.28 3.02 -21.63
N THR A 5 2.86 4.27 -21.41
CA THR A 5 3.13 4.99 -20.17
C THR A 5 2.47 4.32 -18.97
N ALA A 6 1.23 3.84 -19.12
CA ALA A 6 0.53 3.10 -18.07
C ALA A 6 1.23 1.77 -17.74
N ILE A 7 1.66 1.02 -18.76
CA ILE A 7 2.40 -0.24 -18.59
C ILE A 7 3.73 0.01 -17.87
N ARG A 8 4.54 0.96 -18.35
CA ARG A 8 5.84 1.30 -17.73
C ARG A 8 5.65 1.72 -16.26
N ARG A 9 4.65 2.56 -16.00
CA ARG A 9 4.34 3.02 -14.65
C ARG A 9 3.91 1.88 -13.74
N SER A 10 3.09 0.94 -14.24
CA SER A 10 2.69 -0.25 -13.49
C SER A 10 3.88 -1.13 -13.12
N LEU A 11 4.79 -1.37 -14.08
CA LEU A 11 6.01 -2.17 -13.87
C LEU A 11 6.94 -1.54 -12.83
N ILE A 12 7.14 -0.22 -12.90
CA ILE A 12 7.97 0.49 -11.92
C ILE A 12 7.31 0.43 -10.54
N VAL A 13 6.02 0.74 -10.45
CA VAL A 13 5.28 0.72 -9.18
C VAL A 13 5.27 -0.69 -8.56
N ALA A 14 5.28 -1.76 -9.35
CA ALA A 14 5.36 -3.13 -8.83
C ALA A 14 6.69 -3.43 -8.10
N ASN A 15 7.78 -2.82 -8.55
CA ASN A 15 9.14 -3.13 -8.10
C ASN A 15 9.72 -2.18 -7.02
N VAL A 16 9.01 -1.11 -6.67
CA VAL A 16 9.42 -0.17 -5.61
C VAL A 16 8.90 -0.58 -4.22
N ASN A 17 9.46 0.03 -3.17
CA ASN A 17 9.05 -0.22 -1.79
C ASN A 17 7.61 0.26 -1.51
N ASN A 18 6.88 -0.47 -0.66
CA ASN A 18 5.46 -0.21 -0.36
C ASN A 18 5.22 1.20 0.19
N ALA A 19 6.12 1.73 1.01
CA ALA A 19 6.01 3.09 1.55
C ALA A 19 5.97 4.18 0.46
N THR A 20 6.67 3.95 -0.66
CA THR A 20 6.74 4.91 -1.77
C THR A 20 5.71 4.64 -2.87
N LYS A 21 5.12 3.44 -2.92
CA LYS A 21 4.13 3.05 -3.93
C LYS A 21 2.92 3.99 -3.94
N ASP A 22 2.42 4.34 -2.76
CA ASP A 22 1.25 5.21 -2.65
C ASP A 22 1.52 6.62 -3.16
N THR A 23 2.70 7.17 -2.87
CA THR A 23 3.12 8.48 -3.38
C THR A 23 3.28 8.43 -4.90
N LEU A 24 3.92 7.39 -5.43
CA LEU A 24 4.10 7.21 -6.87
C LEU A 24 2.77 7.09 -7.60
N ARG A 25 1.80 6.33 -7.08
CA ARG A 25 0.45 6.19 -7.68
C ARG A 25 -0.32 7.51 -7.77
N LYS A 26 -0.14 8.40 -6.78
CA LYS A 26 -0.83 9.70 -6.69
C LYS A 26 -0.23 10.80 -7.58
N THR A 27 1.00 10.62 -8.07
CA THR A 27 1.64 11.61 -8.95
C THR A 27 0.93 11.69 -10.30
N ALA A 28 0.93 12.88 -10.93
CA ALA A 28 0.44 13.03 -12.29
C ALA A 28 1.39 12.31 -13.28
N THR A 29 0.80 11.70 -14.30
CA THR A 29 1.54 11.12 -15.41
C THR A 29 1.93 12.24 -16.37
N ASP A 30 3.21 12.31 -16.73
CA ASP A 30 3.80 13.37 -17.55
C ASP A 30 4.87 12.78 -18.48
N GLU A 31 5.59 13.61 -19.23
CA GLU A 31 6.65 13.24 -20.18
C GLU A 31 7.67 12.23 -19.59
N PHE A 32 7.94 12.32 -18.27
CA PHE A 32 8.84 11.42 -17.54
C PHE A 32 8.15 10.41 -16.60
N LEU A 33 6.97 9.89 -16.95
CA LEU A 33 6.16 8.88 -16.21
C LEU A 33 5.55 9.33 -14.86
N PHE A 34 6.27 10.14 -14.08
CA PHE A 34 5.87 10.61 -12.73
C PHE A 34 5.94 12.14 -12.55
N GLY A 35 6.31 12.85 -13.61
CA GLY A 35 6.44 14.30 -13.63
C GLY A 35 7.64 14.85 -12.85
N SER A 36 7.93 16.13 -13.07
CA SER A 36 9.06 16.84 -12.46
C SER A 36 8.93 17.02 -10.95
N LYS A 37 7.70 17.02 -10.41
CA LYS A 37 7.39 17.24 -8.99
C LYS A 37 7.50 15.98 -8.11
N LEU A 38 7.94 14.85 -8.65
CA LEU A 38 8.09 13.61 -7.88
C LEU A 38 9.00 13.80 -6.66
N SER A 39 10.12 14.52 -6.82
CA SER A 39 11.09 14.75 -5.75
C SER A 39 10.49 15.52 -4.58
N GLU A 40 9.69 16.56 -4.87
CA GLU A 40 8.96 17.36 -3.89
C GLU A 40 7.89 16.51 -3.18
N ASN A 41 7.13 15.71 -3.94
CA ASN A 41 6.10 14.83 -3.40
C ASN A 41 6.69 13.77 -2.45
N LEU A 42 7.86 13.22 -2.77
CA LEU A 42 8.54 12.26 -1.90
C LEU A 42 9.04 12.91 -0.60
N LYS A 43 9.56 14.14 -0.66
CA LYS A 43 9.95 14.90 0.54
C LYS A 43 8.74 15.20 1.43
N ALA A 44 7.65 15.68 0.82
CA ALA A 44 6.41 15.97 1.53
C ALA A 44 5.81 14.71 2.17
N ALA A 45 5.76 13.59 1.44
CA ALA A 45 5.26 12.33 1.97
C ALA A 45 6.06 11.85 3.18
N LYS A 46 7.39 11.94 3.13
CA LYS A 46 8.25 11.58 4.26
C LYS A 46 8.04 12.49 5.47
N LEU A 47 7.89 13.79 5.26
CA LEU A 47 7.63 14.74 6.35
C LEU A 47 6.28 14.45 7.03
N ILE A 48 5.26 14.14 6.21
CA ILE A 48 3.94 13.76 6.73
C ILE A 48 4.05 12.45 7.53
N GLU A 49 4.76 11.44 7.02
CA GLU A 49 4.96 10.17 7.73
C GLU A 49 5.67 10.36 9.08
N GLN A 50 6.72 11.19 9.11
CA GLN A 50 7.43 11.55 10.34
C GLN A 50 6.51 12.25 11.34
N SER A 51 5.81 13.31 10.90
CA SER A 51 4.87 14.04 11.75
C SER A 51 3.72 13.15 12.25
N ALA A 52 3.24 12.22 11.42
CA ALA A 52 2.20 11.26 11.81
C ALA A 52 2.70 10.24 12.84
N GLY A 53 3.99 9.87 12.81
CA GLY A 53 4.63 9.06 13.83
C GLY A 53 4.68 9.76 15.18
N GLU A 54 5.01 11.05 15.19
CA GLU A 54 5.06 11.88 16.41
C GLU A 54 3.67 12.14 17.01
N LEU A 55 2.65 12.30 16.17
CA LEU A 55 1.27 12.55 16.59
C LEU A 55 0.52 11.28 17.04
N LYS A 56 1.03 10.09 16.72
CA LYS A 56 0.42 8.85 17.18
C LYS A 56 0.58 8.76 18.70
N VAL A 57 -0.52 9.01 19.41
CA VAL A 57 -0.63 8.73 20.84
C VAL A 57 -0.21 7.26 21.02
N PRO A 58 0.84 6.97 21.83
CA PRO A 58 1.20 5.60 22.11
C PRO A 58 -0.05 4.93 22.66
N LYS A 59 -0.49 3.87 21.96
CA LYS A 59 -1.65 3.09 22.37
C LYS A 59 -1.33 2.62 23.77
N SER A 60 -1.91 3.26 24.79
CA SER A 60 -1.74 2.79 26.16
C SER A 60 -2.20 1.34 26.08
N SER A 61 -1.31 0.42 26.44
CA SER A 61 -1.70 -0.97 26.63
C SER A 61 -2.73 -0.90 27.74
N SER A 62 -4.01 -0.85 27.37
CA SER A 62 -5.09 -0.57 28.29
C SER A 62 -5.08 -1.69 29.32
N THR A 63 -4.56 -1.31 30.48
CA THR A 63 -4.99 -1.65 31.82
C THR A 63 -5.38 -3.11 32.01
N LYS A 64 -4.52 -3.82 32.76
CA LYS A 64 -4.89 -5.03 33.51
C LYS A 64 -6.36 -4.92 33.91
N SER A 65 -7.20 -5.75 33.29
CA SER A 65 -8.63 -5.85 33.58
C SER A 65 -8.78 -6.05 35.09
N THR A 66 -9.14 -4.99 35.81
CA THR A 66 -9.58 -5.12 37.19
C THR A 66 -10.95 -5.78 37.09
N LYS A 67 -11.05 -7.04 37.54
CA LYS A 67 -12.21 -7.94 37.45
C LYS A 67 -13.50 -7.42 38.10
N ASN A 68 -13.55 -6.15 38.49
CA ASN A 68 -14.62 -5.51 39.23
C ASN A 68 -15.41 -4.47 38.39
N PHE A 69 -15.08 -4.26 37.11
CA PHE A 69 -15.87 -3.35 36.29
C PHE A 69 -17.16 -4.04 35.83
N LYS A 70 -18.21 -3.95 36.64
CA LYS A 70 -19.57 -4.32 36.24
C LYS A 70 -20.19 -3.11 35.53
N PRO A 71 -20.39 -3.16 34.20
CA PRO A 71 -21.11 -2.09 33.52
C PRO A 71 -22.55 -2.03 34.06
N PRO A 72 -23.19 -0.85 34.07
CA PRO A 72 -24.58 -0.74 34.50
C PRO A 72 -25.47 -1.62 33.62
N LEU A 73 -26.32 -2.42 34.27
CA LEU A 73 -27.32 -3.25 33.59
C LEU A 73 -28.32 -2.33 32.88
N SER A 74 -28.20 -2.27 31.55
CA SER A 74 -29.14 -1.55 30.69
C SER A 74 -30.47 -2.31 30.65
N THR A 75 -31.49 -1.82 31.36
CA THR A 75 -32.86 -2.32 31.30
C THR A 75 -33.51 -1.88 29.98
N HIS A 76 -33.35 -2.67 28.93
CA HIS A 76 -34.14 -2.49 27.72
C HIS A 76 -35.57 -2.99 27.99
N ASN A 77 -36.47 -2.03 28.24
CA ASN A 77 -37.89 -2.30 28.43
C ASN A 77 -38.47 -2.90 27.13
N LYS A 78 -39.12 -4.06 27.23
CA LYS A 78 -39.88 -4.67 26.14
C LYS A 78 -41.37 -4.44 26.41
N GLN A 79 -41.96 -3.48 25.71
CA GLN A 79 -43.38 -3.45 25.35
C GLN A 79 -43.38 -3.64 23.81
N GLY A 80 -44.16 -4.47 23.13
CA GLY A 80 -45.38 -5.19 23.44
C GLY A 80 -46.18 -5.23 22.13
N GLN A 81 -46.22 -6.40 21.48
CA GLN A 81 -47.24 -6.92 20.55
C GLN A 81 -47.65 -6.21 19.23
N THR A 82 -47.77 -7.07 18.20
CA THR A 82 -48.71 -7.09 17.04
C THR A 82 -48.49 -6.20 15.81
N GLY A 83 -48.24 -6.86 14.66
CA GLY A 83 -48.92 -6.58 13.38
C GLY A 83 -48.23 -5.67 12.35
N GLY A 84 -47.86 -6.24 11.19
CA GLY A 84 -48.01 -5.57 9.89
C GLY A 84 -46.88 -4.67 9.34
N VAL A 85 -45.93 -5.28 8.62
CA VAL A 85 -45.33 -4.89 7.32
C VAL A 85 -45.26 -3.38 6.94
N GLU A 86 -44.06 -2.77 6.96
CA GLU A 86 -43.27 -2.33 5.78
C GLU A 86 -42.18 -1.28 6.10
N ARG A 87 -40.96 -1.60 5.61
CA ARG A 87 -39.82 -0.74 5.21
C ARG A 87 -39.22 0.27 6.20
N GLY A 88 -38.13 -0.18 6.82
CA GLY A 88 -36.99 0.66 7.19
C GLY A 88 -35.73 -0.19 7.21
N GLU A 89 -35.03 -0.27 6.07
CA GLU A 89 -33.75 -0.98 5.96
C GLU A 89 -32.68 -0.26 6.81
N ILE A 90 -32.37 -0.83 7.97
CA ILE A 90 -31.13 -0.53 8.68
C ILE A 90 -30.14 -1.62 8.30
N PHE A 91 -29.11 -1.21 7.55
CA PHE A 91 -27.98 -2.04 7.15
C PHE A 91 -27.41 -2.81 8.34
N ASN A 92 -27.47 -4.13 8.26
CA ASN A 92 -26.71 -5.00 9.14
C ASN A 92 -25.22 -4.75 8.88
N ASN A 93 -24.55 -4.24 9.89
CA ASN A 93 -23.12 -4.18 10.04
C ASN A 93 -22.53 -5.60 9.98
N SER A 94 -22.25 -6.04 8.76
CA SER A 94 -21.38 -7.17 8.45
C SER A 94 -20.08 -7.01 9.23
N THR A 95 -19.92 -7.84 10.25
CA THR A 95 -18.62 -8.17 10.81
C THR A 95 -17.87 -8.96 9.75
N CYS A 96 -17.26 -8.23 8.81
CA CYS A 96 -16.28 -8.77 7.90
C CYS A 96 -15.09 -9.24 8.73
N LYS A 97 -15.04 -10.55 8.97
CA LYS A 97 -13.80 -11.21 9.38
C LYS A 97 -12.74 -10.87 8.32
N PRO A 98 -11.55 -10.39 8.70
CA PRO A 98 -10.46 -10.37 7.75
C PRO A 98 -10.14 -11.83 7.40
N GLN A 99 -10.41 -12.24 6.17
CA GLN A 99 -9.85 -13.45 5.62
C GLN A 99 -8.33 -13.27 5.56
N THR A 100 -7.64 -13.81 6.56
CA THR A 100 -6.21 -14.12 6.46
C THR A 100 -6.07 -15.27 5.48
N GLY A 101 -5.81 -14.95 4.22
CA GLY A 101 -5.65 -15.94 3.17
C GLY A 101 -4.94 -15.33 1.97
N ILE A 102 -3.64 -15.07 2.12
CA ILE A 102 -2.59 -15.26 1.10
C ILE A 102 -1.25 -14.80 1.70
N THR A 103 -0.67 -15.63 2.57
CA THR A 103 0.80 -15.72 2.62
C THR A 103 1.21 -16.55 1.41
N GLU A 104 1.22 -15.94 0.23
CA GLU A 104 1.95 -16.52 -0.88
C GLU A 104 3.43 -16.28 -0.58
N VAL A 105 4.06 -17.34 -0.08
CA VAL A 105 5.51 -17.44 0.04
C VAL A 105 6.04 -17.27 -1.37
N ARG A 106 6.41 -16.05 -1.73
CA ARG A 106 7.13 -15.75 -2.96
C ARG A 106 8.41 -16.57 -2.91
N SER A 107 8.39 -17.68 -3.64
CA SER A 107 9.48 -18.66 -3.67
C SER A 107 10.81 -17.92 -3.92
N PRO A 108 11.85 -18.16 -3.09
CA PRO A 108 13.16 -17.54 -3.28
C PRO A 108 13.82 -17.89 -4.62
N GLU A 109 13.27 -18.87 -5.35
CA GLU A 109 13.76 -19.35 -6.64
C GLU A 109 13.67 -18.29 -7.75
N ILE A 110 12.60 -17.48 -7.77
CA ILE A 110 12.46 -16.42 -8.79
C ILE A 110 13.53 -15.34 -8.57
N ALA A 111 13.85 -15.01 -7.32
CA ALA A 111 14.86 -14.00 -7.03
C ALA A 111 16.26 -14.45 -7.49
N GLN A 112 16.58 -15.74 -7.42
CA GLN A 112 17.84 -16.27 -7.93
C GLN A 112 17.91 -16.24 -9.47
N GLN A 113 16.78 -16.46 -10.14
CA GLN A 113 16.73 -16.48 -11.61
C GLN A 113 17.04 -15.10 -12.22
N TRP A 114 16.57 -14.01 -11.59
CA TRP A 114 16.88 -12.65 -12.04
C TRP A 114 18.33 -12.22 -11.76
N LEU A 115 18.93 -12.68 -10.66
CA LEU A 115 20.35 -12.44 -10.37
C LEU A 115 21.27 -13.06 -11.43
N GLN A 116 20.90 -14.24 -11.95
CA GLN A 116 21.65 -14.90 -13.03
C GLN A 116 21.60 -14.09 -14.33
N VAL A 117 20.44 -13.53 -14.69
CA VAL A 117 20.29 -12.72 -15.91
C VAL A 117 21.06 -11.40 -15.79
N PHE A 118 21.02 -10.77 -14.62
CA PHE A 118 21.70 -9.48 -14.38
C PHE A 118 23.23 -9.57 -14.47
N LEU A 119 23.82 -10.72 -14.08
CA LEU A 119 25.25 -10.96 -14.17
C LEU A 119 25.76 -11.29 -15.59
N GLN A 120 24.86 -11.45 -16.56
CA GLN A 120 25.23 -11.81 -17.94
C GLN A 120 25.40 -10.58 -18.86
N GLU A 121 24.99 -9.39 -18.43
CA GLU A 121 24.95 -8.18 -19.28
C GLU A 121 26.15 -7.23 -19.07
N GLU A 122 27.11 -7.59 -18.22
CA GLU A 122 28.32 -6.79 -17.95
C GLU A 122 29.58 -7.36 -18.62
N LEU A 123 29.47 -7.73 -19.90
CA LEU A 123 30.63 -8.08 -20.70
C LEU A 123 30.32 -7.83 -22.18
N LEU A 124 30.74 -6.67 -22.69
CA LEU A 124 31.64 -6.59 -23.85
C LEU A 124 32.21 -5.16 -23.98
N PRO A 125 33.45 -5.05 -24.49
CA PRO A 125 34.31 -3.88 -24.39
C PRO A 125 34.01 -2.84 -25.46
N GLU A 126 34.26 -1.58 -25.08
CA GLU A 126 34.42 -0.42 -25.94
C GLU A 126 35.59 -0.66 -26.92
N GLU A 127 35.28 -1.26 -28.09
CA GLU A 127 36.20 -1.28 -29.21
C GLU A 127 36.29 0.14 -29.78
N THR A 128 37.51 0.67 -29.70
CA THR A 128 37.94 1.99 -30.08
C THR A 128 37.67 2.31 -31.55
N LEU A 129 36.96 3.41 -31.80
CA LEU A 129 36.90 4.09 -33.09
C LEU A 129 38.31 4.55 -33.51
N SER A 130 38.90 3.90 -34.50
CA SER A 130 40.02 4.46 -35.27
C SER A 130 39.48 5.18 -36.51
N LEU A 131 39.31 6.50 -36.37
CA LEU A 131 39.08 7.44 -37.46
C LEU A 131 40.43 7.76 -38.11
N SER A 132 40.77 7.07 -39.21
CA SER A 132 41.89 7.43 -40.09
C SER A 132 41.33 8.19 -41.29
N ALA A 133 41.69 9.46 -41.39
CA ALA A 133 41.43 10.31 -42.55
C ALA A 133 42.53 10.10 -43.60
N ASP A 134 42.12 9.92 -44.85
CA ASP A 134 42.90 10.23 -46.06
C ASP A 134 41.95 10.90 -47.06
#